data_AF-A0A8T0WEX4-F1
#
_entry.id   AF-A0A8T0WEX4-F1
#
_cell.length_a   1.000
_cell.length_b   1.000
_cell.length_c   1.000
_cell.angle_alpha   90.00
_cell.angle_beta   90.00
_cell.angle_gamma   90.00
#
_symmetry.space_group_name_H-M   'P 1'
#
loop_
_entity.id
_entity.type
_entity.pdbx_description
1 polymer ?
#
loop_
_entity_poly.entity_id
_entity_poly.type
_entity_poly.pdbx_seq_one_letter_code
_entity_poly.pdbx_strand_id
1 'polypeptide(L)' 'MAPYITTMGAKNIGLERFLVINFMQSWDGIRLPFISTARNVLRTKFLVDLLKHEENESKDNIPGEIQEILKHLRI' A
#
# COMPACT_ATOMS: atom_id res chain seq x y z
N MET A 1 -32.45 6.87 17.87
CA MET A 1 -32.12 5.76 16.95
C MET A 1 -31.34 6.38 15.80
N ALA A 2 -30.08 6.01 15.66
CA ALA A 2 -29.08 6.89 15.12
C ALA A 2 -28.56 6.39 13.75
N PRO A 3 -28.69 7.16 12.66
CA PRO A 3 -28.44 6.68 11.31
C PRO A 3 -26.97 6.91 10.94
N TYR A 4 -26.06 6.13 11.50
CA TYR A 4 -24.62 6.27 11.18
C TYR A 4 -24.06 5.09 10.39
N ILE A 5 -24.84 4.04 10.16
CA ILE A 5 -24.32 2.78 9.57
C ILE A 5 -24.62 2.67 8.06
N THR A 6 -25.54 3.46 7.50
CA THR A 6 -26.09 3.18 6.16
C THR A 6 -25.34 3.84 4.98
N THR A 7 -24.12 4.37 5.17
CA THR A 7 -23.30 4.90 4.05
C THR A 7 -21.92 4.26 3.89
N MET A 8 -21.69 3.08 4.50
CA MET A 8 -20.53 2.21 4.13
C MET A 8 -20.79 1.35 2.89
N GLY A 9 -21.82 1.68 2.10
CA GLY A 9 -22.11 1.02 0.84
C GLY A 9 -21.05 1.32 -0.23
N ALA A 10 -20.30 0.30 -0.64
CA ALA A 10 -19.53 0.17 -1.88
C ALA A 10 -18.17 0.89 -2.05
N LYS A 11 -17.71 1.83 -1.20
CA LYS A 11 -16.55 2.66 -1.60
C LYS A 11 -15.13 2.14 -1.30
N ASN A 12 -14.92 1.23 -0.34
CA ASN A 12 -13.55 0.86 0.11
C ASN A 12 -13.31 -0.64 0.37
N ILE A 13 -14.03 -1.54 -0.29
CA ILE A 13 -13.76 -2.99 -0.18
C ILE A 13 -12.31 -3.28 -0.59
N GLY A 14 -11.56 -3.92 0.31
CA GLY A 14 -10.18 -4.38 0.09
C GLY A 14 -9.08 -3.36 0.39
N LEU A 15 -9.36 -2.30 1.14
CA LEU A 15 -8.35 -1.33 1.58
C LEU A 15 -7.82 -1.55 2.99
N GLU A 16 -8.52 -2.33 3.81
CA GLU A 16 -8.21 -2.47 5.24
C GLU A 16 -6.78 -3.00 5.44
N ARG A 17 -6.38 -3.98 4.61
CA ARG A 17 -5.05 -4.60 4.66
C ARG A 17 -3.93 -3.61 4.38
N PHE A 18 -4.11 -2.72 3.40
CA PHE A 18 -3.10 -1.71 3.06
C PHE A 18 -2.96 -0.65 4.14
N LEU A 19 -4.06 -0.29 4.81
CA LEU A 19 -4.06 0.63 5.94
C LEU A 19 -3.27 0.06 7.13
N VAL A 20 -3.50 -1.21 7.47
CA VAL A 20 -2.78 -1.90 8.56
C VAL A 20 -1.28 -1.95 8.28
N ILE A 21 -0.89 -2.32 7.06
CA ILE A 21 0.53 -2.38 6.68
C ILE A 21 1.17 -0.99 6.76
N ASN A 22 0.53 0.03 6.19
CA ASN A 22 1.05 1.40 6.23
C ASN A 22 1.15 1.94 7.65
N PHE A 23 0.19 1.60 8.52
CA PHE A 23 0.25 1.92 9.94
C PHE A 23 1.47 1.28 10.60
N MET A 24 1.62 -0.04 10.48
CA MET A 24 2.72 -0.78 11.10
C MET A 24 4.10 -0.27 10.63
N GLN A 25 4.24 0.05 9.34
CA GLN A 25 5.49 0.60 8.80
C GLN A 25 5.80 2.03 9.27
N SER A 26 4.78 2.83 9.58
CA SER A 26 4.94 4.25 9.92
C SER A 26 4.86 4.51 11.43
N TRP A 27 4.57 3.49 12.23
CA TRP A 27 4.37 3.59 13.67
C TRP A 27 5.72 3.69 14.40
N ASP A 28 5.87 4.73 15.22
CA ASP A 28 7.08 5.03 15.98
C ASP A 28 7.01 4.59 17.45
N GLY A 29 5.92 3.93 17.86
CA GLY A 29 5.69 3.56 19.27
C GLY A 29 4.94 4.61 20.09
N ILE A 30 4.79 5.84 19.60
CA ILE A 30 4.34 6.99 20.40
C ILE A 30 3.06 7.59 19.84
N ARG A 31 2.96 7.77 18.51
CA ARG A 31 1.83 8.49 17.90
C ARG A 31 1.27 7.76 16.70
N LEU A 32 -0.06 7.86 16.53
CA LEU A 32 -0.73 7.36 15.34
C LEU A 32 -0.26 8.20 14.14
N PRO A 33 0.51 7.62 13.19
CA PRO A 33 0.97 8.35 12.04
C PRO A 33 -0.23 8.75 11.18
N PHE A 34 -0.13 9.90 10.51
CA PHE A 34 -1.12 10.26 9.51
C PHE A 34 -0.99 9.30 8.31
N ILE A 35 -2.05 8.57 8.02
CA ILE A 35 -2.09 7.59 6.93
C ILE A 35 -3.09 8.08 5.88
N SER A 36 -2.63 8.19 4.64
CA SER A 36 -3.49 8.52 3.52
C SER A 36 -4.55 7.43 3.34
N THR A 37 -5.82 7.81 3.23
CA THR A 37 -6.92 6.89 2.87
C THR A 37 -7.12 6.78 1.36
N ALA A 38 -6.27 7.45 0.56
CA ALA A 38 -6.33 7.39 -0.89
C ALA A 38 -5.88 6.00 -1.39
N ARG A 39 -6.83 5.27 -1.97
CA ARG A 39 -6.66 3.90 -2.47
C ARG A 39 -5.39 3.70 -3.31
N ASN A 40 -5.17 4.58 -4.28
CA ASN A 40 -4.06 4.45 -5.22
C ASN A 40 -2.71 4.67 -4.51
N VAL A 41 -2.64 5.64 -3.60
CA VAL A 41 -1.43 5.92 -2.83
C VAL A 41 -1.03 4.72 -1.98
N LEU A 42 -1.99 4.13 -1.26
CA LEU A 42 -1.75 2.96 -0.42
C LEU A 42 -1.30 1.73 -1.23
N ARG A 43 -1.94 1.49 -2.38
CA ARG A 43 -1.57 0.37 -3.27
C ARG A 43 -0.20 0.56 -3.90
N THR A 44 0.09 1.76 -4.41
CA THR A 44 1.40 2.06 -5.02
C THR A 44 2.49 1.97 -3.98
N LYS A 45 2.30 2.51 -2.77
CA LYS A 45 3.30 2.41 -1.70
C LYS A 45 3.55 0.96 -1.31
N PHE A 46 2.51 0.16 -1.14
CA PHE A 46 2.68 -1.27 -0.88
C PHE A 46 3.39 -2.02 -2.01
N LEU A 47 3.06 -1.72 -3.28
CA LEU A 47 3.74 -2.31 -4.43
C LEU A 47 5.22 -1.93 -4.44
N VAL A 48 5.54 -0.66 -4.19
CA VAL A 48 6.91 -0.18 -4.09
C VAL A 48 7.66 -0.88 -2.97
N ASP A 49 7.06 -1.00 -1.78
CA ASP A 49 7.68 -1.70 -0.66
C ASP A 49 7.90 -3.18 -0.96
N LEU A 50 6.93 -3.85 -1.62
CA LEU A 50 7.05 -5.24 -2.07
C LEU A 50 8.22 -5.41 -3.06
N LEU A 51 8.39 -4.46 -3.98
CA LEU A 51 9.47 -4.47 -4.97
C LEU A 51 10.84 -4.18 -4.36
N LYS A 52 10.89 -3.46 -3.23
CA LYS A 52 12.13 -3.12 -2.51
C LYS A 52 12.59 -4.20 -1.53
N HIS A 53 11.67 -4.99 -1.00
CA HIS A 53 11.98 -5.93 0.07
C HIS A 53 12.69 -7.19 -0.48
N GLU A 54 14.01 -7.05 -0.67
CA GLU A 54 15.02 -8.04 -1.07
C GLU A 54 14.77 -8.75 -2.41
N GLU A 55 15.81 -9.45 -2.90
CA GLU A 55 15.82 -10.30 -4.10
C GLU A 55 14.84 -11.48 -3.98
N ASN A 56 13.55 -11.21 -3.74
CA ASN A 56 12.52 -12.20 -3.93
C ASN A 56 12.64 -12.70 -5.37
N GLU A 57 12.31 -13.97 -5.57
CA GLU A 57 12.19 -14.67 -6.87
C GLU A 57 11.36 -13.88 -7.91
N SER A 58 10.74 -12.75 -7.54
CA SER A 58 10.16 -11.77 -8.44
C SER A 58 11.13 -11.16 -9.45
N LYS A 59 12.45 -11.14 -9.21
CA LYS A 59 13.40 -10.67 -10.24
C LYS A 59 13.28 -11.49 -11.53
N ASP A 60 12.92 -12.77 -11.40
CA ASP A 60 12.64 -13.67 -12.52
C ASP A 60 11.15 -13.68 -12.93
N ASN A 61 10.23 -13.28 -12.03
CA ASN A 61 8.79 -13.25 -12.33
C ASN A 61 8.26 -11.89 -12.84
N ILE A 62 9.04 -10.82 -12.74
CA ILE A 62 8.67 -9.49 -13.24
C ILE A 62 9.19 -9.35 -14.68
N PRO A 63 8.32 -9.11 -15.68
CA PRO A 63 8.74 -8.87 -17.05
C PRO A 63 9.80 -7.77 -17.15
N GLY A 64 10.82 -7.96 -18.00
CA GLY A 64 11.96 -7.03 -18.10
C GLY A 64 11.58 -5.57 -18.37
N GLU A 65 10.48 -5.34 -19.08
CA GLU A 65 9.90 -4.01 -19.31
C GLU A 65 9.54 -3.28 -18.02
N ILE A 66 8.95 -3.99 -17.05
CA ILE A 66 8.59 -3.43 -15.75
C ILE A 66 9.86 -3.18 -14.93
N GLN A 67 10.87 -4.05 -15.03
CA GLN A 67 12.15 -3.84 -14.36
C GLN A 67 12.85 -2.56 -14.86
N GLU A 68 12.83 -2.32 -16.17
CA GLU A 68 13.40 -1.08 -16.73
C GLU A 68 12.66 0.15 -16.21
N ILE A 69 11.33 0.13 -16.15
CA ILE A 69 10.55 1.23 -15.58
C ILE A 69 10.95 1.48 -14.11
N LEU A 70 11.12 0.41 -13.31
CA LEU A 70 11.51 0.52 -11.91
C LEU A 70 12.92 1.10 -11.72
N LYS A 71 13.89 0.74 -12.57
CA LYS A 71 15.24 1.35 -12.56
C LYS A 71 15.19 2.86 -12.78
N HIS A 72 14.34 3.33 -13.69
CA HIS A 72 14.19 4.76 -13.97
C HIS A 72 13.53 5.52 -12.81
N LEU A 73 12.79 4.83 -11.95
CA LEU A 73 12.16 5.42 -10.77
C LEU A 73 13.09 5.52 -9.54
N ARG A 74 14.35 5.03 -9.62
CA ARG A 74 15.32 4.97 -8.52
C ARG A 74 14.72 4.38 -7.22
N ILE A 75 13.98 3.30 -7.39
CA ILE A 75 13.34 2.55 -6.29
C ILE A 75 14.29 1.46 -5.80
#